data_AF-A0A7J3KSN5-F1
#
_entry.id   AF-A0A7J3KSN5-F1
#
_cell.length_a   1.000
_cell.length_b   1.000
_cell.length_c   1.000
_cell.angle_alpha   90.00
_cell.angle_beta   90.00
_cell.angle_gamma   90.00
#
_symmetry.space_group_name_H-M   'P 1'
#
loop_
_entity.id
_entity.type
_entity.pdbx_description
1 polymer ?
#
loop_
_entity_poly.entity_id
_entity_poly.type
_entity_poly.pdbx_seq_one_letter_code
_entity_poly.pdbx_strand_id
1 'polypeptide(L)'
;MKPRDRCICSILLEEPDRIPLILRIRPEPYERLKSLLGFRNHLDLCRYLGVDIVSTHIGVKDGYLPRGVEVKEGPYGPAYTIGEYMGFEIRRDIWGVESIWRPGRTYTYTYHRH
;
A
#
# COMPACT_ATOMS: atom_id res chain seq x y z
N MET A 1 -21.25 1.35 -20.12
CA MET A 1 -21.86 0.81 -18.88
C MET A 1 -21.71 1.81 -17.73
N LYS A 2 -22.64 1.87 -16.77
CA LYS A 2 -22.47 2.73 -15.57
C LYS A 2 -21.44 2.11 -14.62
N PRO A 3 -20.74 2.91 -13.79
CA PRO A 3 -19.78 2.39 -12.81
C PRO A 3 -20.30 1.25 -11.94
N ARG A 4 -21.52 1.41 -11.42
CA ARG A 4 -22.20 0.38 -10.63
C ARG A 4 -22.31 -0.94 -11.38
N ASP A 5 -22.82 -0.90 -12.61
CA ASP A 5 -23.10 -2.09 -13.40
C ASP A 5 -21.79 -2.78 -13.80
N ARG A 6 -20.74 -2.00 -14.08
CA ARG A 6 -19.38 -2.50 -14.35
C ARG A 6 -18.79 -3.27 -13.17
N CYS A 7 -18.95 -2.74 -11.96
CA CYS A 7 -18.53 -3.42 -10.75
C CYS A 7 -19.34 -4.70 -10.51
N ILE A 8 -20.66 -4.68 -10.74
CA ILE A 8 -21.51 -5.87 -10.60
C ILE A 8 -21.10 -6.96 -11.59
N CYS A 9 -20.97 -6.66 -12.89
CA CYS A 9 -20.53 -7.63 -13.89
C CYS A 9 -19.17 -8.25 -13.52
N SER A 10 -18.23 -7.43 -13.04
CA SER A 10 -16.91 -7.92 -12.61
C SER A 10 -16.98 -8.90 -11.42
N ILE A 11 -17.93 -8.71 -10.50
CA ILE A 11 -18.15 -9.62 -9.36
C ILE A 11 -18.86 -10.91 -9.80
N LEU A 12 -19.77 -10.81 -10.77
CA LEU A 12 -20.49 -11.95 -11.34
C LEU A 12 -19.68 -12.75 -12.37
N LEU A 13 -18.42 -12.36 -12.62
CA LEU A 13 -17.53 -12.94 -13.64
C LEU A 13 -18.10 -12.84 -15.07
N GLU A 14 -18.92 -11.82 -15.31
CA GLU A 14 -19.39 -11.44 -16.65
C GLU A 14 -18.39 -10.48 -17.31
N GLU A 15 -18.46 -10.33 -18.63
CA GLU A 15 -17.58 -9.42 -19.38
C GLU A 15 -18.04 -7.95 -19.24
N PRO A 16 -17.27 -7.08 -18.56
CA PRO A 16 -17.60 -5.66 -18.47
C PRO A 16 -17.10 -4.91 -19.73
N ASP A 17 -17.63 -3.70 -19.98
CA ASP A 17 -17.15 -2.84 -21.07
C ASP A 17 -15.68 -2.38 -20.88
N ARG A 18 -15.17 -2.41 -19.66
CA ARG A 18 -13.76 -2.31 -19.28
C ARG A 18 -13.56 -2.76 -17.83
N ILE A 19 -12.31 -2.97 -17.43
CA ILE A 19 -11.94 -3.22 -16.02
C ILE A 19 -12.39 -2.02 -15.15
N PRO A 20 -13.05 -2.24 -13.99
CA PRO A 20 -13.35 -1.18 -13.02
C PRO A 20 -12.09 -0.40 -12.62
N LEU A 21 -12.19 0.92 -12.70
CA LEU A 21 -11.09 1.83 -12.39
C LEU A 21 -11.10 2.20 -10.91
N ILE A 22 -9.93 2.09 -10.27
CA ILE A 22 -9.64 2.61 -8.94
C ILE A 22 -8.52 3.64 -9.03
N LEU A 23 -8.70 4.80 -8.42
CA LEU A 23 -7.66 5.82 -8.36
C LEU A 23 -6.72 5.54 -7.18
N ARG A 24 -5.48 5.11 -7.48
CA ARG A 24 -4.40 4.94 -6.50
C ARG A 24 -3.29 5.95 -6.79
N ILE A 25 -3.22 6.99 -5.97
CA ILE A 25 -2.31 8.13 -6.16
C ILE A 25 -1.80 8.60 -4.81
N ARG A 26 -0.53 9.02 -4.74
CA ARG A 26 0.06 9.60 -3.52
C ARG A 26 -0.59 10.96 -3.20
N PRO A 27 -0.58 11.41 -1.93
CA PRO A 27 -1.20 12.68 -1.55
C PRO A 27 -0.68 13.90 -2.32
N GLU A 28 0.63 14.03 -2.54
CA GLU A 28 1.21 15.23 -3.15
C GLU A 28 0.86 15.36 -4.65
N PRO A 29 0.96 14.31 -5.47
CA PRO A 29 0.43 14.33 -6.84
C PRO A 29 -1.09 14.48 -6.89
N TYR A 30 -1.82 13.93 -5.92
CA TYR A 30 -3.27 14.04 -5.85
C TYR A 30 -3.73 15.49 -5.64
N GLU A 31 -3.13 16.21 -4.69
CA GLU A 31 -3.48 17.62 -4.45
C GLU A 31 -3.13 18.52 -5.66
N ARG A 32 -2.03 18.21 -6.37
CA ARG A 32 -1.68 18.89 -7.63
C ARG A 32 -2.69 18.62 -8.72
N LEU A 33 -3.06 17.35 -8.94
CA LEU A 33 -4.07 16.95 -9.92
C LEU A 33 -5.42 17.64 -9.65
N LYS A 34 -5.83 17.61 -8.38
CA LYS A 34 -7.07 18.22 -7.90
C LYS A 34 -7.10 19.73 -8.12
N SER A 35 -5.98 20.42 -7.85
CA SER A 35 -5.82 21.85 -8.09
C SER A 35 -5.83 22.20 -9.58
N LEU A 36 -5.10 21.45 -10.41
CA LEU A 36 -5.03 21.64 -11.86
C LEU A 36 -6.38 21.48 -12.55
N LEU A 37 -7.18 20.51 -12.08
CA LEU A 37 -8.52 20.23 -12.61
C LEU A 37 -9.63 21.07 -11.95
N GLY A 38 -9.30 21.93 -10.97
CA GLY A 38 -10.26 22.83 -10.33
C GLY A 38 -11.28 22.17 -9.40
N PHE A 39 -11.05 20.93 -8.96
CA PHE A 39 -11.97 20.21 -8.07
C PHE A 39 -11.63 20.46 -6.60
N ARG A 40 -12.66 20.66 -5.75
CA ARG A 40 -12.46 20.81 -4.30
C ARG A 40 -12.71 19.54 -3.50
N ASN A 41 -13.47 18.61 -4.05
CA ASN A 41 -13.83 17.37 -3.38
C ASN A 41 -13.28 16.15 -4.14
N HIS A 42 -13.14 15.04 -3.43
CA HIS A 42 -12.65 13.79 -3.99
C HIS A 42 -13.67 13.13 -4.93
N LEU A 43 -14.96 13.25 -4.60
CA LEU A 43 -16.04 12.58 -5.32
C LEU A 43 -16.25 13.16 -6.72
N ASP A 44 -16.21 14.49 -6.91
CA ASP A 44 -16.37 15.08 -8.23
C ASP A 44 -15.14 14.83 -9.10
N LEU A 45 -13.95 14.85 -8.52
CA LEU A 45 -12.74 14.43 -9.21
C LEU A 45 -12.84 12.96 -9.67
N CYS A 46 -13.29 12.05 -8.80
CA CYS A 46 -13.49 10.63 -9.16
C CYS A 46 -14.52 10.47 -10.28
N ARG A 47 -15.64 11.20 -10.22
CA ARG A 47 -16.65 11.21 -11.30
C ARG A 47 -16.06 11.73 -12.61
N TYR A 48 -15.30 12.82 -12.56
CA TYR A 48 -14.65 13.42 -13.72
C TYR A 48 -13.63 12.47 -14.37
N LEU A 49 -12.83 11.77 -13.56
CA LEU A 49 -11.85 10.79 -14.00
C LEU A 49 -12.45 9.44 -14.42
N GLY A 50 -13.77 9.23 -14.26
CA GLY A 50 -14.43 7.96 -14.57
C GLY A 50 -14.04 6.82 -13.61
N VAL A 51 -13.68 7.14 -12.37
CA VAL A 51 -13.35 6.16 -11.32
C VAL A 51 -14.61 5.40 -10.90
N ASP A 52 -14.52 4.08 -10.89
CA ASP A 52 -15.66 3.21 -10.56
C ASP A 52 -15.70 2.82 -9.09
N ILE A 53 -14.54 2.72 -8.46
CA ILE A 53 -14.39 2.28 -7.07
C ILE A 53 -13.83 3.44 -6.25
N VAL A 54 -14.67 3.98 -5.36
CA VAL A 54 -14.27 4.96 -4.35
C VAL A 54 -14.09 4.24 -3.02
N SER A 55 -12.87 4.24 -2.49
CA SER A 55 -12.54 3.58 -1.22
C SER A 55 -12.18 4.61 -0.16
N THR A 56 -12.74 4.45 1.04
CA THR A 56 -12.28 5.17 2.22
C THR A 56 -11.02 4.48 2.72
N HIS A 57 -9.86 5.04 2.41
CA HIS A 57 -8.61 4.54 2.96
C HIS A 57 -8.58 4.86 4.45
N ILE A 58 -8.33 3.87 5.31
CA ILE A 58 -7.77 4.16 6.63
C ILE A 58 -6.35 4.59 6.32
N GLY A 59 -6.09 5.90 6.36
CA GLY A 59 -4.73 6.40 6.25
C GLY A 59 -3.89 5.65 7.27
N VAL A 60 -2.94 4.85 6.79
CA VAL A 60 -1.92 4.24 7.64
C VAL A 60 -1.17 5.43 8.19
N LYS A 61 -1.50 5.83 9.43
CA LYS A 61 -0.80 6.93 10.09
C LYS A 61 0.66 6.56 10.11
N ASP A 62 1.52 7.51 9.72
CA ASP A 62 2.96 7.40 9.93
C ASP A 62 3.25 6.91 11.36
N GLY A 63 4.33 6.14 11.51
CA GLY A 63 4.79 5.68 12.82
C GLY A 63 4.56 4.19 13.16
N TYR A 64 4.41 3.31 12.17
CA TYR A 64 4.51 1.86 12.41
C TYR A 64 5.94 1.44 12.81
N LEU A 65 6.95 2.20 12.39
CA LEU A 65 8.32 2.01 12.84
C LEU A 65 8.55 2.79 14.13
N PRO A 66 9.16 2.16 15.17
CA PRO A 66 9.53 2.87 16.38
C PRO A 66 10.44 4.07 16.09
N ARG A 67 10.37 5.12 16.90
CA ARG A 67 11.25 6.29 16.73
C ARG A 67 12.71 5.90 16.98
N GLY A 68 13.61 6.40 16.13
CA GLY A 68 15.06 6.20 16.27
C GLY A 68 15.58 4.86 15.74
N VAL A 69 14.78 4.11 14.99
CA VAL A 69 15.23 2.88 14.34
C VAL A 69 15.75 3.15 12.93
N GLU A 70 16.76 2.38 12.53
CA GLU A 70 17.21 2.35 11.14
C GLU A 70 16.18 1.59 10.30
N VAL A 71 15.68 2.24 9.24
CA VAL A 71 14.76 1.62 8.29
C VAL A 71 15.54 0.65 7.40
N LYS A 72 15.20 -0.62 7.49
CA LYS A 72 15.78 -1.72 6.71
C LYS A 72 14.71 -2.39 5.86
N GLU A 73 15.15 -3.24 4.95
CA GLU A 73 14.25 -4.08 4.15
C GLU A 73 13.77 -5.29 4.98
N GLY A 74 12.47 -5.58 4.89
CA GLY A 74 11.81 -6.77 5.41
C GLY A 74 11.08 -7.52 4.29
N PRO A 75 10.55 -8.71 4.58
CA PRO A 75 9.94 -9.59 3.57
C PRO A 75 8.70 -8.99 2.90
N TYR A 76 7.93 -8.18 3.62
CA TYR A 76 6.65 -7.63 3.13
C TYR A 76 6.57 -6.11 3.23
N GLY A 77 7.68 -5.43 3.54
CA GLY A 77 7.73 -3.98 3.66
C GLY A 77 8.94 -3.49 4.46
N PRO A 78 8.97 -2.19 4.80
CA PRO A 78 9.98 -1.62 5.68
C PRO A 78 10.03 -2.36 7.01
N ALA A 79 11.22 -2.56 7.54
CA ALA A 79 11.48 -3.27 8.77
C ALA A 79 12.56 -2.58 9.59
N TYR A 80 12.77 -3.06 10.81
CA TYR A 80 13.83 -2.59 11.71
C TYR A 80 14.39 -3.77 12.49
N THR A 81 15.66 -3.68 12.89
CA THR A 81 16.29 -4.71 13.74
C THR A 81 15.64 -4.69 15.13
N ILE A 82 15.14 -5.85 15.56
CA ILE A 82 14.61 -6.07 16.91
C ILE A 82 15.54 -6.92 17.79
N GLY A 83 16.57 -7.54 17.21
CA GLY A 83 17.56 -8.31 17.94
C GLY A 83 18.57 -8.98 17.02
N GLU A 84 19.45 -9.78 17.62
CA GLU A 84 20.44 -10.57 16.92
C GLU A 84 20.42 -12.01 17.41
N TYR A 85 20.64 -12.96 16.51
CA TYR A 85 20.74 -14.39 16.81
C TYR A 85 21.89 -15.00 16.03
N MET A 86 22.92 -15.50 16.72
CA MET A 86 24.08 -16.18 16.09
C MET A 86 24.73 -15.38 14.94
N GLY A 87 24.79 -14.05 15.07
CA GLY A 87 25.34 -13.16 14.03
C GLY A 87 24.38 -12.82 12.88
N PHE A 88 23.10 -13.21 12.99
CA PHE A 88 22.02 -12.80 12.10
C PHE A 88 21.15 -11.73 12.75
N GLU A 89 20.66 -10.78 11.97
CA GLU A 89 19.72 -9.76 12.43
C GLU A 89 18.29 -10.31 12.43
N ILE A 90 17.59 -10.19 13.56
CA ILE A 90 16.14 -10.39 13.60
C ILE A 90 15.50 -9.05 13.28
N ARG A 91 14.70 -8.98 12.21
CA ARG A 91 13.99 -7.77 11.77
C ARG A 91 12.49 -7.96 11.87
N ARG A 92 11.78 -6.92 12.31
CA ARG A 92 10.30 -6.88 12.29
C ARG A 92 9.82 -5.87 11.26
N ASP A 93 8.91 -6.28 10.38
CA ASP A 93 8.31 -5.39 9.39
C ASP A 93 7.09 -4.61 9.92
N ILE A 94 6.59 -3.68 9.10
CA ILE A 94 5.39 -2.88 9.41
C ILE A 94 4.12 -3.71 9.64
N TRP A 95 4.10 -4.99 9.26
CA TRP A 95 2.99 -5.92 9.45
C TRP A 95 3.15 -6.78 10.71
N GLY A 96 4.26 -6.62 11.43
CA GLY A 96 4.59 -7.39 12.63
C GLY A 96 5.36 -8.68 12.35
N VAL A 97 5.70 -9.00 11.09
CA VAL A 97 6.40 -10.24 10.76
C VAL A 97 7.86 -10.14 11.15
N GLU A 98 8.33 -11.12 11.92
CA GLU A 98 9.73 -11.29 12.28
C GLU A 98 10.45 -12.20 11.29
N SER A 99 11.62 -11.77 10.83
CA SER A 99 12.46 -12.49 9.88
C SER A 99 13.93 -12.39 10.27
N ILE A 100 14.68 -13.46 10.03
CA ILE A 100 16.11 -13.56 10.33
C ILE A 100 16.90 -13.24 9.06
N TRP A 101 17.79 -12.27 9.11
CA TRP A 101 18.57 -11.74 8.00
C TRP A 101 20.05 -11.94 8.23
N ARG A 102 20.80 -12.24 7.16
CA ARG A 102 22.26 -12.23 7.20
C ARG A 102 22.79 -10.89 6.70
N PRO A 103 23.39 -10.05 7.56
CA PRO A 103 23.97 -8.77 7.14
C PRO A 103 25.06 -8.97 6.08
N GLY A 104 25.17 -8.03 5.13
CA GLY A 104 26.22 -8.04 4.11
C GLY A 104 26.11 -9.13 3.05
N ARG A 105 25.01 -9.91 3.01
CA ARG A 105 24.69 -10.82 1.90
C ARG A 105 23.35 -10.47 1.29
N THR A 106 23.25 -10.53 -0.03
CA THR A 106 22.02 -10.27 -0.77
C THR A 106 21.03 -11.42 -0.55
N TYR A 107 19.79 -11.07 -0.18
CA TYR A 107 18.59 -11.92 -0.25
C TYR A 107 18.67 -13.32 0.40
N THR A 108 19.06 -13.38 1.68
CA THR A 108 18.79 -14.57 2.51
C THR A 108 18.09 -14.14 3.79
N TYR A 109 16.77 -14.26 3.79
CA TYR A 109 15.97 -14.16 5.01
C TYR A 109 15.28 -15.48 5.29
N THR A 110 15.06 -15.78 6.58
CA THR A 110 14.23 -16.89 7.02
C THR A 110 13.06 -16.32 7.81
N TYR A 111 11.85 -16.75 7.46
CA TYR A 111 10.67 -16.42 8.28
C TYR A 111 10.88 -16.97 9.71
N HIS A 112 10.61 -16.15 10.72
CA HIS A 112 10.74 -16.55 12.12
C HIS A 112 9.38 -16.77 12.77
N ARG A 113 8.55 -15.70 12.85
CA ARG A 113 7.21 -15.74 13.42
C ARG A 113 6.41 -14.47 13.08
N HIS A 114 5.11 -14.50 13.36
CA HIS A 114 4.20 -13.35 13.36
C HIS A 114 3.69 -13.12 14.78
#